data_AF-N6UJP1-F1
#
_entry.id   AF-N6UJP1-F1
#
_cell.length_a   1.000
_cell.length_b   1.000
_cell.length_c   1.000
_cell.angle_alpha   90.00
_cell.angle_beta   90.00
_cell.angle_gamma   90.00
#
_symmetry.space_group_name_H-M   'P 1'
#
loop_
_entity.id
_entity.type
_entity.pdbx_description
1 polymer ?
#
loop_
_entity_poly.entity_id
_entity_poly.type
_entity_poly.pdbx_seq_one_letter_code
_entity_poly.pdbx_strand_id
1 'polypeptide(L)' 'MTHKELQFGPEDSSSRQQIISSKAIPQIKNVDIDPRGTFKYILIKVSCPDSDGKFEDKLIVRGYAECGYHCE' A
#
# COMPACT_ATOMS: atom_id res chain seq x y z
N MET A 1 -44.85 11.88 -30.72
CA MET A 1 -43.56 12.37 -30.18
C MET A 1 -43.51 12.00 -28.70
N THR A 2 -43.01 10.79 -28.42
CA THR A 2 -42.89 10.27 -27.06
C THR A 2 -41.50 10.62 -26.54
N HIS A 3 -41.44 11.50 -25.55
CA HIS A 3 -40.21 11.76 -24.81
C HIS A 3 -39.85 10.51 -24.01
N LYS A 4 -38.70 9.90 -24.32
CA LYS A 4 -38.07 8.89 -23.46
C LYS A 4 -37.16 9.62 -22.50
N GLU A 5 -37.52 9.59 -21.22
CA GLU A 5 -36.66 10.01 -20.12
C GLU A 5 -35.54 8.96 -19.96
N LEU A 6 -34.29 9.37 -20.18
CA LEU A 6 -33.11 8.55 -19.90
C LEU A 6 -32.77 8.72 -18.42
N GLN A 7 -33.08 7.71 -17.62
CA GLN A 7 -32.64 7.66 -16.23
C GLN A 7 -31.13 7.33 -16.21
N PHE A 8 -30.34 8.31 -15.81
CA PHE A 8 -28.94 8.12 -15.44
C PHE A 8 -28.92 7.35 -14.11
N GLY A 9 -28.49 6.08 -14.18
CA GLY A 9 -28.24 5.26 -13.00
C GLY A 9 -27.05 5.82 -12.20
N PRO A 10 -26.94 5.46 -10.90
CA PRO A 10 -25.89 6.00 -10.06
C PRO A 10 -24.52 5.59 -10.61
N GLU A 11 -23.69 6.59 -10.85
CA GLU A 11 -22.26 6.48 -11.09
C GLU A 11 -21.59 5.88 -9.85
N ASP A 12 -21.59 4.55 -9.77
CA ASP A 12 -20.87 3.83 -8.72
C ASP A 12 -19.37 3.97 -8.98
N SER A 13 -18.82 5.09 -8.52
CA SER A 13 -17.39 5.27 -8.30
C SER A 13 -16.96 4.42 -7.11
N SER A 14 -17.17 3.10 -7.21
CA SER A 14 -16.56 2.12 -6.34
C SER A 14 -15.07 2.12 -6.66
N SER A 15 -14.38 3.06 -5.99
CA SER A 15 -12.95 3.02 -5.72
C SER A 15 -12.53 1.57 -5.60
N ARG A 16 -11.70 1.10 -6.52
CA ARG A 16 -11.15 -0.26 -6.50
C ARG A 16 -10.23 -0.33 -5.29
N GLN A 17 -10.81 -0.51 -4.11
CA GLN A 17 -10.08 -0.94 -2.93
C GLN A 17 -9.62 -2.34 -3.28
N GLN A 18 -8.41 -2.42 -3.80
CA GLN A 18 -7.73 -3.69 -3.97
C GLN A 18 -7.61 -4.22 -2.54
N ILE A 19 -8.49 -5.16 -2.19
CA ILE A 19 -8.53 -5.78 -0.87
C ILE A 19 -7.16 -6.40 -0.67
N ILE A 20 -6.30 -5.69 0.04
CA ILE A 20 -5.04 -6.22 0.52
C ILE A 20 -5.48 -7.28 1.52
N SER A 21 -5.47 -8.54 1.11
CA SER A 21 -5.87 -9.65 1.96
C SER A 21 -5.05 -9.56 3.26
N SER A 22 -5.71 -9.73 4.40
CA SER A 22 -5.20 -9.64 5.78
C SER A 22 -3.90 -10.41 6.05
N LYS A 23 -3.49 -11.26 5.12
CA LYS A 23 -2.23 -11.99 5.14
C LYS A 23 -1.02 -11.18 4.65
N ALA A 24 -1.14 -9.92 4.24
CA ALA A 24 -0.06 -9.19 3.56
C ALA A 24 1.13 -8.81 4.46
N ILE A 25 0.87 -8.38 5.70
CA ILE A 25 1.92 -7.88 6.60
C ILE A 25 3.00 -8.94 6.96
N PRO A 26 2.64 -10.20 7.27
CA PRO A 26 3.63 -11.24 7.54
C PRO A 26 4.60 -11.52 6.39
N GLN A 27 4.20 -11.27 5.14
CA GLN A 27 4.98 -11.57 3.93
C GLN A 27 6.11 -10.57 3.70
N ILE A 28 5.97 -9.36 4.24
CA ILE A 28 6.93 -8.27 4.07
C ILE A 28 8.16 -8.57 4.93
N LYS A 29 9.36 -8.57 4.34
CA LYS A 29 10.61 -8.72 5.10
C LYS A 29 10.79 -7.57 6.10
N ASN A 30 11.20 -7.89 7.33
CA ASN A 30 11.48 -6.87 8.36
C ASN A 30 12.64 -5.97 7.96
N VAL A 31 13.70 -6.54 7.38
CA VAL A 31 14.90 -5.83 6.95
C VAL A 31 15.24 -6.29 5.55
N ASP A 32 15.46 -5.34 4.66
CA ASP A 32 15.94 -5.59 3.30
C ASP A 32 16.83 -4.40 2.94
N ILE A 33 18.14 -4.62 3.01
CA ILE A 33 19.17 -3.60 2.83
C ILE A 33 20.33 -4.16 2.02
N ASP A 34 21.09 -3.29 1.37
CA ASP A 34 22.31 -3.71 0.69
C ASP A 34 23.35 -4.23 1.70
N PRO A 35 24.04 -5.35 1.39
CA PRO A 35 24.92 -6.00 2.37
C PRO A 35 26.25 -5.27 2.58
N ARG A 36 26.60 -4.31 1.72
CA ARG A 36 27.90 -3.60 1.73
C ARG A 36 27.74 -2.17 1.24
N GLY A 37 28.63 -1.30 1.70
CA GLY A 37 28.70 0.11 1.30
C GLY A 37 28.29 1.07 2.42
N THR A 38 28.18 2.35 2.06
CA THR A 38 27.61 3.40 2.92
C THR A 38 26.44 4.01 2.17
N PHE A 39 25.25 3.93 2.75
CA PHE A 39 24.00 4.35 2.12
C PHE A 39 23.01 4.84 3.17
N LYS A 40 21.97 5.54 2.70
CA LYS A 40 20.87 6.01 3.53
C LYS A 40 19.85 4.89 3.73
N TYR A 41 19.12 4.94 4.84
CA TYR A 41 18.03 4.01 5.10
C TYR A 41 16.84 4.73 5.70
N ILE A 42 15.66 4.11 5.59
CA ILE A 42 14.42 4.58 6.17
C ILE A 42 13.76 3.48 7.00
N LEU A 43 13.10 3.92 8.07
CA LEU A 43 12.19 3.10 8.86
C LEU A 43 10.76 3.44 8.42
N ILE A 44 10.04 2.46 7.89
CA ILE A 44 8.67 2.63 7.40
C ILE A 44 7.72 1.91 8.34
N LYS A 45 6.64 2.59 8.73
CA LYS A 45 5.48 1.95 9.37
C LYS A 45 4.47 1.56 8.29
N VAL A 46 4.35 0.27 8.04
CA VAL A 46 3.33 -0.30 7.16
C VAL A 46 2.09 -0.57 7.99
N SER A 47 0.96 -0.02 7.56
CA SER A 47 -0.35 -0.26 8.17
C SER A 47 -1.24 -0.96 7.15
N CYS A 48 -1.84 -2.09 7.51
CA CYS A 48 -2.79 -2.80 6.65
C CYS A 48 -3.99 -3.26 7.49
N PRO A 49 -5.21 -3.23 6.92
CA PRO A 49 -6.36 -3.82 7.58
C PRO A 49 -6.26 -5.35 7.56
N ASP A 50 -6.62 -5.97 8.68
CA ASP A 50 -6.84 -7.41 8.81
C ASP A 50 -8.22 -7.80 8.24
N SER A 51 -8.59 -9.08 8.40
CA SER A 51 -9.86 -9.60 7.87
C SER A 51 -11.08 -9.04 8.59
N ASP A 52 -10.87 -8.50 9.80
CA ASP A 52 -11.89 -7.91 10.65
C ASP A 52 -11.91 -6.36 10.51
N GLY A 53 -11.12 -5.82 9.58
CA GLY A 53 -11.00 -4.38 9.32
C GLY A 53 -10.18 -3.62 10.37
N LYS A 54 -9.49 -4.30 11.29
CA LYS A 54 -8.57 -3.67 12.24
C LYS A 54 -7.22 -3.48 11.59
N PHE A 55 -6.58 -2.35 11.86
CA PHE A 55 -5.25 -2.10 11.32
C PHE A 55 -4.19 -2.83 12.14
N GLU A 56 -3.41 -3.65 11.45
CA GLU A 56 -2.14 -4.17 11.93
C GLU A 56 -1.02 -3.25 11.44
N ASP A 57 -0.10 -2.91 12.34
CA ASP A 57 1.07 -2.08 12.07
C ASP A 57 2.34 -2.92 12.12
N LYS A 58 3.27 -2.68 11.19
CA LYS A 58 4.58 -3.32 11.14
C LYS A 58 5.67 -2.33 10.75
N LEU A 59 6.75 -2.32 11.50
CA LEU A 59 7.94 -1.55 11.17
C LEU A 59 8.87 -2.37 10.25
N ILE A 60 9.31 -1.75 9.16
CA ILE A 60 10.26 -2.34 8.22
C ILE A 60 11.42 -1.38 7.94
N VAL A 61 12.60 -1.94 7.71
CA VAL A 61 13.83 -1.21 7.37
C VAL A 61 14.17 -1.46 5.91
N ARG A 62 14.39 -0.37 5.16
CA ARG A 62 14.81 -0.38 3.76
C ARG A 62 15.98 0.58 3.54
N GLY A 63 16.96 0.18 2.75
CA GLY A 63 18.14 0.99 2.47
C GLY A 63 18.98 0.39 1.35
N TYR A 64 19.07 1.11 0.24
CA TYR A 64 19.75 0.68 -0.97
C TYR A 64 20.76 1.75 -1.39
N ALA A 65 21.93 1.33 -1.88
CA ALA A 65 23.02 2.22 -2.27
C ALA A 65 22.71 3.01 -3.54
N GLU A 66 21.79 2.52 -4.37
CA GLU A 66 21.28 3.24 -5.54
C GLU A 66 20.41 4.44 -5.19
N CYS A 67 19.83 4.47 -3.98
CA CYS A 67 18.99 5.57 -3.51
C CYS A 67 19.87 6.71 -2.93
N GLY A 68 20.08 7.76 -3.72
CA GLY A 68 20.76 8.99 -3.29
C GLY A 68 19.95 9.79 -2.26
N TYR A 69 18.62 9.62 -2.24
CA TYR A 69 17.71 10.29 -1.31
C TYR A 69 16.77 9.32 -0.59
N HIS A 70 16.22 9.74 0.54
CA HIS A 70 15.31 8.91 1.36
C HIS A 70 13.91 8.73 0.72
N CYS A 71 13.57 9.51 -0.30
CA CYS A 71 12.25 9.51 -0.95
C CYS A 71 12.22 8.77 -2.28
N GLU A 72 13.36 8.21 -2.72
CA GLU A 72 13.48 7.39 -3.93
C GLU A 72 12.93 5.98 -3.72
#